data_AF-A0A4Q5ZCK6-F1
#
_entry.id   AF-A0A4Q5ZCK6-F1
#
_cell.length_a   1.000
_cell.length_b   1.000
_cell.length_c   1.000
_cell.angle_alpha   90.00
_cell.angle_beta   90.00
_cell.angle_gamma   90.00
#
_symmetry.space_group_name_H-M   'P 1'
#
loop_
_entity.id
_entity.type
_entity.pdbx_description
1 polymer ?
#
loop_
_entity_poly.entity_id
_entity_poly.type
_entity_poly.pdbx_seq_one_letter_code
_entity_poly.pdbx_strand_id
1 'polypeptide(L)' 'IQNISRAEMKAILKDHGVTLIGAGLDEAPMAYKDIHKVMAAQTDLVDVIAKFEPKMVRMADDGSRED' A
#
# COMPACT_ATOMS: atom_id res chain seq x y z
N ILE A 1 -2.89 -12.24 13.39
CA ILE A 1 -2.78 -10.78 13.18
C ILE A 1 -1.33 -10.52 12.82
N GLN A 2 -1.04 -9.98 11.64
CA GLN A 2 0.32 -9.58 11.31
C GLN A 2 0.61 -8.27 12.04
N ASN A 3 1.69 -8.22 12.81
CA ASN A 3 2.16 -6.99 13.42
C ASN A 3 3.07 -6.30 12.40
N ILE A 4 2.67 -5.11 11.95
CA ILE A 4 3.42 -4.32 10.97
C ILE A 4 4.08 -3.16 11.71
N SER A 5 5.40 -3.05 11.62
CA SER A 5 6.12 -1.89 12.17
C SER A 5 6.29 -0.78 11.13
N ARG A 6 6.44 0.47 11.61
CA ARG A 6 6.76 1.61 10.74
C ARG A 6 8.12 1.45 10.05
N ALA A 7 9.04 0.72 10.66
CA ALA A 7 10.35 0.44 10.08
C ALA A 7 10.22 -0.49 8.86
N GLU A 8 9.44 -1.56 8.97
CA GLU A 8 9.16 -2.48 7.85
C GLU A 8 8.43 -1.77 6.70
N MET A 9 7.41 -0.96 7.03
CA MET A 9 6.71 -0.15 6.02
C MET A 9 7.66 0.80 5.29
N LYS A 10 8.54 1.51 6.01
CA LYS A 10 9.54 2.38 5.37
C LYS A 10 10.55 1.61 4.54
N ALA A 11 10.98 0.43 5.00
CA ALA A 11 11.94 -0.40 4.29
C ALA A 11 11.37 -0.89 2.95
N ILE A 12 10.13 -1.39 2.93
CA ILE A 12 9.51 -1.88 1.70
C ILE A 12 9.24 -0.75 0.69
N LEU A 13 8.79 0.42 1.16
CA LEU A 13 8.59 1.58 0.29
C LEU A 13 9.91 2.07 -0.31
N LYS A 14 10.98 2.09 0.47
CA LYS A 14 12.32 2.43 0.00
C LYS A 14 12.82 1.43 -1.05
N ASP A 15 12.64 0.13 -0.81
CA ASP A 15 13.01 -0.94 -1.74
C ASP A 15 12.30 -0.79 -3.10
N HIS A 16 11.04 -0.35 -3.08
CA HIS A 16 10.24 -0.10 -4.28
C HIS A 16 10.42 1.32 -4.87
N GLY A 17 11.27 2.16 -4.28
CA GLY A 17 11.51 3.53 -4.73
C GLY A 17 10.28 4.45 -4.61
N VAL A 18 9.44 4.23 -3.59
CA VAL A 18 8.22 5.00 -3.32
C VAL A 18 8.48 6.03 -2.23
N THR A 19 8.20 7.29 -2.53
CA THR A 19 8.19 8.37 -1.52
C THR A 19 6.81 8.45 -0.87
N LEU A 20 6.75 8.41 0.46
CA LEU A 20 5.50 8.53 1.20
C LEU A 20 5.49 9.79 2.06
N ILE A 21 4.38 10.53 2.01
CA ILE A 21 4.09 11.72 2.83
C ILE A 21 2.76 11.48 3.55
N GLY A 22 2.78 11.33 4.88
CA GLY A 22 1.62 10.95 5.69
C GLY A 22 1.41 9.42 5.77
N ALA A 23 0.15 9.01 5.96
CA ALA A 23 -0.37 7.64 6.06
C ALA A 23 -0.15 6.90 7.38
N GLY A 24 -1.17 6.13 7.77
CA GLY A 24 -1.17 5.25 8.93
C GLY A 24 -0.58 3.86 8.65
N LEU A 25 -0.38 3.08 9.72
CA LEU A 25 0.07 1.68 9.61
C LEU A 25 -1.02 0.73 9.10
N ASP A 26 -2.28 1.09 9.31
CA ASP A 26 -3.45 0.38 8.80
C ASP A 26 -3.55 0.44 7.27
N GLU A 27 -2.90 1.43 6.65
CA GLU A 27 -2.76 1.58 5.20
C GLU A 27 -1.45 1.01 4.66
N ALA A 28 -0.64 0.34 5.50
CA ALA A 28 0.57 -0.30 5.03
C ALA A 28 0.24 -1.34 3.93
N PRO A 29 1.06 -1.48 2.87
CA PRO A 29 0.78 -2.45 1.80
C PRO A 29 0.53 -3.88 2.31
N MET A 30 1.12 -4.24 3.45
CA MET A 30 1.03 -5.53 4.11
C MET A 30 -0.31 -5.75 4.83
N ALA A 31 -1.10 -4.70 5.04
CA ALA A 31 -2.44 -4.79 5.59
C ALA A 31 -3.49 -5.24 4.54
N TYR A 32 -3.15 -5.16 3.25
CA TYR A 32 -4.05 -5.50 2.15
C TYR A 32 -3.81 -6.91 1.58
N LYS A 33 -4.78 -7.39 0.81
CA LYS A 33 -4.63 -8.59 -0.01
C LYS A 33 -3.64 -8.32 -1.14
N ASP A 34 -2.97 -9.38 -1.59
CA ASP A 34 -2.14 -9.35 -2.81
C ASP A 34 -3.02 -8.99 -4.02
N ILE A 35 -2.80 -7.81 -4.59
CA ILE A 35 -3.56 -7.30 -5.72
C ILE A 35 -3.45 -8.20 -6.95
N HIS A 36 -2.32 -8.89 -7.14
CA HIS A 36 -2.15 -9.80 -8.28
C HIS A 36 -3.07 -11.01 -8.16
N LYS A 37 -3.23 -11.55 -6.95
CA LYS A 37 -4.18 -12.64 -6.68
C LYS A 37 -5.63 -12.18 -6.83
N VAL A 38 -5.95 -10.96 -6.36
CA VAL A 38 -7.29 -10.39 -6.51
C VAL A 38 -7.64 -10.23 -7.99
N MET A 39 -6.77 -9.61 -8.79
CA MET A 39 -7.02 -9.40 -10.22
C MET A 39 -7.10 -10.71 -11.00
N ALA A 40 -6.24 -11.69 -10.69
CA ALA A 40 -6.26 -13.01 -11.34
C ALA A 40 -7.56 -13.80 -11.07
N ALA A 41 -8.24 -13.54 -9.96
CA ALA A 41 -9.50 -14.20 -9.60
C ALA A 41 -10.74 -13.55 -10.25
N GLN A 42 -10.58 -12.44 -10.98
CA GLN A 42 -11.69 -11.63 -11.49
C GLN A 42 -11.69 -11.52 -13.03
N THR A 43 -10.92 -12.35 -13.73
CA THR A 43 -10.72 -12.27 -15.20
C THR A 43 -12.01 -12.41 -16.02
N ASP A 44 -13.05 -13.03 -15.46
CA ASP A 44 -14.35 -13.18 -16.13
C ASP A 44 -15.19 -11.89 -16.08
N LEU A 45 -14.83 -10.93 -15.23
CA LEU A 45 -15.57 -9.69 -14.98
C LEU A 45 -14.82 -8.42 -15.39
N VAL A 46 -13.48 -8.47 -15.43
CA VAL A 46 -12.65 -7.28 -15.68
C VAL A 46 -11.50 -7.57 -16.64
N ASP A 47 -11.21 -6.59 -17.49
CA ASP A 47 -10.04 -6.57 -18.37
C ASP A 47 -8.96 -5.61 -17.84
N VAL A 48 -7.69 -6.05 -17.86
CA VAL A 48 -6.57 -5.21 -17.46
C VAL A 48 -6.10 -4.36 -18.65
N ILE A 49 -6.30 -3.04 -18.55
CA ILE A 49 -5.90 -2.10 -19.59
C ILE A 49 -4.45 -1.63 -19.39
N ALA A 50 -4.05 -1.39 -18.14
CA ALA A 50 -2.73 -0.92 -17.78
C ALA A 50 -2.39 -1.23 -16.31
N LYS A 51 -1.10 -1.23 -15.98
CA LYS A 51 -0.58 -1.28 -14.61
C LYS A 51 0.13 0.03 -14.31
N PHE A 52 -0.19 0.63 -13.16
CA PHE A 52 0.49 1.80 -12.65
C PHE A 52 1.32 1.42 -11.43
N GLU A 53 2.52 1.99 -11.34
CA GLU A 53 3.41 1.79 -10.20
C GLU A 53 3.63 3.14 -9.51
N PRO A 54 3.40 3.23 -8.19
CA PRO A 54 3.55 4.49 -7.47
C PRO A 54 5.02 4.89 -7.43
N LYS A 55 5.28 6.20 -7.53
CA LYS A 55 6.59 6.81 -7.22
C LYS A 55 6.51 7.77 -6.03
N MET A 56 5.34 8.38 -5.83
CA MET A 56 5.05 9.24 -4.70
C MET A 56 3.60 9.04 -4.27
N VAL A 57 3.38 9.00 -2.96
CA VAL A 57 2.06 8.91 -2.33
C VAL A 57 1.99 10.00 -1.26
N ARG A 58 0.92 10.78 -1.28
CA ARG A 58 0.59 11.74 -0.23
C ARG A 58 -0.78 11.39 0.32
N MET A 59 -0.82 11.06 1.60
CA MET A 59 -2.05 10.79 2.35
C MET A 59 -2.28 11.91 3.38
N ALA A 60 -3.40 11.82 4.09
CA ALA A 60 -3.59 12.59 5.30
C ALA A 60 -2.51 12.21 6.34
N ASP A 61 -2.34 13.07 7.35
CA ASP A 61 -1.55 12.68 8.52
C ASP A 61 -2.18 11.45 9.17
N ASP A 62 -1.36 10.66 9.86
CA ASP A 62 -1.71 9.34 10.39
C ASP A 62 -2.65 9.36 11.60
N GLY A 63 -3.43 10.43 11.77
CA GLY A 63 -4.39 10.63 12.87
C GLY A 63 -3.74 10.75 14.25
N SER A 64 -2.43 10.50 14.39
CA SER A 64 -1.75 10.35 15.68
C SER A 64 -1.59 11.67 16.46
N ARG A 65 -2.12 12.78 15.93
CA ARG A 65 -2.18 14.08 16.58
C ARG A 65 -3.58 14.40 17.12
N GLU A 66 -4.59 13.61 16.75
CA GLU A 66 -5.99 13.77 17.15
C GLU A 66 -6.43 12.76 18.22
N ASP A 67 -5.56 11.78 18.55
CA ASP A 67 -5.70 10.80 19.64
C ASP A 67 -4.91 11.20 20.91
#